data_AF-A0A6L6JK34-F1
#
_entry.id   AF-A0A6L6JK34-F1
#
_cell.length_a   1.000
_cell.length_b   1.000
_cell.length_c   1.000
_cell.angle_alpha   90.00
_cell.angle_beta   90.00
_cell.angle_gamma   90.00
#
_symmetry.space_group_name_H-M   'P 1'
#
loop_
_entity.id
_entity.type
_entity.pdbx_description
1 polymer ?
#
loop_
_entity_poly.entity_id
_entity_poly.type
_entity_poly.pdbx_seq_one_letter_code
_entity_poly.pdbx_strand_id
1 'polypeptide(L)'
;MLVEQGHADLEIYSFDTDIGQQAWQKRSEGLTALLTNTGNVTEPVDIVLRKPLRKSNFSEALNLVEEKIRLQQASHGNIEADDAQRIKHKTNWTGKLLSSLKLRKKPAKHLPSIEFQAPDPAPQNQTDTIKDPNLLETWINQLPKDANQRASTLLKNITPLCSLKLKPMQMLQLLEIYRTAVQDLMFTRDISAVKRDLYVTTENLRAIRGVSDLIAKLGVGYQQLARQPYEQGATPDNNSLLLFCLNRSTEQQALLILHAFQYYRKAPSGAWRWLHQQYLYHEQAATLQQSVNLKEQYQSRSFHDIYTQITLTALSDPYSLARFDVFRLFRLMTEFTDKVETGMLSDKLISTTSNFMLTGHFCIDANSDLMPQAMVKMPPDIRQRPTTRLLNTQPALLYIENLFRDAKSRPHASMDTELRLLKKVIPQLNTTHERRYHRLESGKHRTVKMVHGINAIHQSLRGSLTNALDWHMANQSSGGMMAKRATESCYHLNIGDFVGIFEQDLAVKLASIRWLYVDMDGETVVGLELIDGKPVPVFCTPDGEAELHPALILPNDKPQEPASMITEKGLYSPKRRLRVKDDGEPYVIVASGMIDSTLDYELFNFTVRHGS
;
A
#
# COMPACT_ATOMS: atom_id res chain seq x y z
N MET A 1 33.08 26.70 13.59
CA MET A 1 34.15 25.93 14.25
C MET A 1 33.67 24.49 14.30
N LEU A 2 34.36 23.57 13.64
CA LEU A 2 34.03 22.13 13.63
C LEU A 2 34.60 21.51 14.92
N VAL A 3 33.74 20.85 15.71
CA VAL A 3 34.16 20.09 16.89
C VAL A 3 34.29 18.64 16.43
N GLU A 4 35.50 18.09 16.48
CA GLU A 4 35.79 16.78 15.89
C GLU A 4 35.46 15.60 16.81
N GLN A 5 35.28 15.78 18.14
CA GLN A 5 34.69 14.78 19.06
C GLN A 5 34.06 15.41 20.33
N GLY A 6 32.94 14.84 20.80
CA GLY A 6 32.19 15.22 22.02
C GLY A 6 30.66 15.14 21.86
N HIS A 7 29.89 15.16 22.97
CA HIS A 7 28.42 15.31 22.92
C HIS A 7 28.07 16.72 22.40
N ALA A 8 27.23 16.80 21.37
CA ALA A 8 26.77 18.06 20.80
C ALA A 8 25.33 18.33 21.25
N ASP A 9 25.19 19.17 22.28
CA ASP A 9 23.88 19.68 22.71
C ASP A 9 23.60 21.03 22.03
N LEU A 10 22.37 21.19 21.52
CA LEU A 10 21.90 22.46 20.96
C LEU A 10 21.19 23.25 22.06
N GLU A 11 21.86 24.28 22.57
CA GLU A 11 21.30 25.22 23.54
C GLU A 11 20.90 26.53 22.87
N ILE A 12 19.67 27.00 23.14
CA ILE A 12 19.11 28.23 22.57
C ILE A 12 18.98 29.25 23.70
N TYR A 13 19.60 30.42 23.51
CA TYR A 13 19.61 31.51 24.48
C TYR A 13 18.79 32.70 23.99
N SER A 14 17.99 33.30 24.87
CA SER A 14 17.27 34.54 24.60
C SER A 14 18.07 35.73 25.13
N PHE A 15 18.45 36.65 24.25
CA PHE A 15 19.15 37.88 24.64
C PHE A 15 18.20 39.00 25.09
N ASP A 16 16.90 38.79 25.03
CA ASP A 16 15.88 39.76 25.45
C ASP A 16 15.59 39.68 26.96
N THR A 17 16.29 38.79 27.68
CA THR A 17 16.16 38.64 29.13
C THR A 17 17.54 38.63 29.78
N ASP A 18 17.67 39.27 30.94
CA ASP A 18 18.93 39.29 31.70
C ASP A 18 19.42 37.88 32.05
N ILE A 19 18.48 36.96 32.30
CA ILE A 19 18.75 35.55 32.59
C ILE A 19 19.40 34.86 31.37
N GLY A 20 18.88 35.09 30.17
CA GLY A 20 19.42 34.48 28.96
C GLY A 20 20.74 35.09 28.50
N GLN A 21 20.96 36.39 28.75
CA GLN A 21 22.26 37.03 28.55
C GLN A 21 23.33 36.48 29.52
N GLN A 22 22.98 36.25 30.79
CA GLN A 22 23.90 35.62 31.75
C GLN A 22 24.20 34.16 31.41
N ALA A 23 23.20 33.41 30.93
CA ALA A 23 23.39 32.03 30.46
C ALA A 23 24.32 31.96 29.25
N TRP A 24 24.19 32.90 28.30
CA TRP A 24 25.10 33.03 27.16
C TRP A 24 26.56 33.29 27.57
N GLN A 25 26.77 34.14 28.58
CA GLN A 25 28.12 34.45 29.08
C GLN A 25 28.78 33.27 29.80
N LYS A 26 28.01 32.29 30.29
CA LYS A 26 28.49 31.10 30.99
C LYS A 26 28.53 29.83 30.12
N ARG A 27 28.25 29.93 28.82
CA ARG A 27 28.17 28.76 27.93
C ARG A 27 29.52 28.06 27.78
N SER A 28 29.48 26.74 27.63
CA SER A 28 30.64 25.91 27.25
C SER A 28 30.96 26.07 25.76
N GLU A 29 32.21 25.80 25.36
CA GLU A 29 32.60 25.79 23.95
C GLU A 29 31.88 24.67 23.18
N GLY A 30 31.00 25.06 22.26
CA GLY A 30 30.15 24.17 21.44
C GLY A 30 29.41 24.96 20.35
N LEU A 31 28.72 24.28 19.44
CA LEU A 31 28.04 24.93 18.30
C LEU A 31 26.85 25.77 18.80
N THR A 32 26.94 27.10 18.71
CA THR A 32 25.89 28.01 19.22
C THR A 32 25.26 28.83 18.10
N ALA A 33 23.93 28.97 18.12
CA ALA A 33 23.18 29.85 17.22
C ALA A 33 22.69 31.11 17.96
N LEU A 34 22.75 32.26 17.29
CA LEU A 34 22.42 33.58 17.83
C LEU A 34 21.16 34.14 17.13
N LEU A 35 20.28 34.76 17.91
CA LEU A 35 19.13 35.55 17.42
C LEU A 35 19.24 36.96 18.00
N THR A 36 19.14 37.98 17.14
CA THR A 36 19.10 39.40 17.50
C THR A 36 18.01 40.10 16.71
N ASN A 37 17.34 41.10 17.31
CA ASN A 37 16.21 41.80 16.71
C ASN A 37 16.56 43.21 16.20
N THR A 38 17.85 43.56 16.07
CA THR A 38 18.27 44.88 15.59
C THR A 38 19.41 44.77 14.58
N GLY A 39 19.05 44.70 13.29
CA GLY A 39 19.99 44.83 12.16
C GLY A 39 19.23 45.02 10.86
N ASN A 40 19.56 46.05 10.08
CA ASN A 40 18.95 46.34 8.78
C ASN A 40 19.23 45.21 7.78
N VAL A 41 18.19 44.47 7.38
CA VAL A 41 18.20 43.44 6.33
C VAL A 41 17.40 43.98 5.14
N THR A 42 17.95 43.95 3.92
CA THR A 42 17.28 44.48 2.71
C THR A 42 16.15 43.60 2.16
N GLU A 43 15.83 42.48 2.78
CA GLU A 43 14.52 41.81 2.71
C GLU A 43 14.24 41.10 4.05
N PRO A 44 13.14 41.41 4.76
CA PRO A 44 12.72 40.66 5.93
C PRO A 44 11.59 39.68 5.58
N VAL A 45 11.80 38.40 5.87
CA VAL A 45 10.75 37.37 5.93
C VAL A 45 10.42 37.11 7.41
N ASP A 46 9.16 37.33 7.76
CA ASP A 46 8.58 36.93 9.04
C ASP A 46 8.55 35.40 9.17
N ILE A 47 9.16 34.84 10.21
CA ILE A 47 8.93 33.43 10.60
C ILE A 47 8.10 33.40 11.88
N VAL A 48 6.79 33.24 11.70
CA VAL A 48 5.85 32.89 12.76
C VAL A 48 5.79 31.36 12.89
N LEU A 49 6.28 30.83 14.02
CA LEU A 49 6.21 29.40 14.33
C LEU A 49 4.83 29.05 14.91
N ARG A 50 3.95 28.46 14.08
CA ARG A 50 2.74 27.75 14.53
C ARG A 50 2.84 26.26 14.21
N LYS A 51 2.47 25.43 15.19
CA LYS A 51 2.48 23.96 15.10
C LYS A 51 1.51 23.46 14.01
N PRO A 52 1.79 22.31 13.34
CA PRO A 52 2.99 21.47 13.44
C PRO A 52 4.05 21.84 12.39
N LEU A 53 5.33 21.75 12.81
CA LEU A 53 6.52 22.18 12.05
C LEU A 53 6.84 21.25 10.87
N ARG A 54 7.08 21.80 9.67
CA ARG A 54 7.58 21.05 8.49
C ARG A 54 8.96 21.55 8.08
N LYS A 55 9.89 20.61 7.91
CA LYS A 55 11.36 20.77 7.83
C LYS A 55 11.93 20.80 6.40
N SER A 56 11.09 20.94 5.37
CA SER A 56 11.49 20.63 3.99
C SER A 56 12.52 21.59 3.40
N ASN A 57 12.58 22.85 3.85
CA ASN A 57 13.44 23.85 3.20
C ASN A 57 14.81 24.01 3.87
N PHE A 58 15.03 23.39 5.04
CA PHE A 58 16.30 23.52 5.78
C PHE A 58 17.35 22.51 5.32
N SER A 59 16.94 21.29 4.96
CA SER A 59 17.85 20.28 4.43
C SER A 59 18.28 20.56 2.98
N GLU A 60 17.41 21.17 2.15
CA GLU A 60 17.80 21.63 0.81
C GLU A 60 18.83 22.76 0.87
N ALA A 61 18.69 23.70 1.80
CA ALA A 61 19.66 24.79 1.98
C ALA A 61 21.04 24.29 2.42
N LEU A 62 21.11 23.25 3.27
CA LEU A 62 22.37 22.65 3.70
C LEU A 62 23.08 21.89 2.58
N ASN A 63 22.34 21.14 1.76
CA ASN A 63 22.91 20.41 0.63
C ASN A 63 23.45 21.35 -0.46
N LEU A 64 22.80 22.49 -0.68
CA LEU A 64 23.21 23.49 -1.67
C LEU A 64 24.49 24.26 -1.24
N VAL A 65 24.71 24.39 0.07
CA VAL A 65 25.95 24.95 0.64
C VAL A 65 27.10 23.94 0.54
N GLU A 66 26.84 22.65 0.75
CA GLU A 66 27.82 21.56 0.61
C GLU A 66 28.31 21.41 -0.84
N GLU A 67 27.43 21.55 -1.83
CA GLU A 67 27.77 21.49 -3.25
C GLU A 67 28.63 22.69 -3.70
N LYS A 68 28.38 23.88 -3.16
CA LYS A 68 29.22 25.07 -3.41
C LYS A 68 30.61 24.97 -2.79
N ILE A 69 30.75 24.34 -1.63
CA ILE A 69 32.05 24.11 -0.98
C ILE A 69 32.89 23.10 -1.78
N ARG A 70 32.26 22.07 -2.34
CA ARG A 70 32.93 21.05 -3.17
C ARG A 70 33.45 21.62 -4.50
N LEU A 71 32.73 22.58 -5.10
CA LEU A 71 33.13 23.26 -6.33
C LEU A 71 34.25 24.30 -6.11
N GLN A 72 34.39 24.84 -4.90
CA GLN A 72 35.51 25.73 -4.55
C GLN A 72 36.81 25.00 -4.23
N GLN A 73 36.76 23.69 -3.93
CA GLN A 73 37.95 22.88 -3.61
C GLN A 73 38.52 22.11 -4.83
N ALA A 74 37.87 22.16 -5.99
CA ALA A 74 38.31 21.49 -7.22
C ALA A 74 39.08 22.39 -8.20
N SER A 75 39.44 23.62 -7.80
CA SER A 75 40.06 24.61 -8.70
C SER A 75 41.55 24.86 -8.47
N HIS A 76 42.27 24.01 -7.72
CA HIS A 76 43.74 24.07 -7.60
C HIS A 76 44.36 22.67 -7.68
N GLY A 77 44.86 22.31 -8.87
CA GLY A 77 45.64 21.09 -9.10
C GLY A 77 46.09 20.99 -10.56
N ASN A 78 47.37 21.28 -10.80
CA ASN A 78 47.97 21.55 -12.10
C ASN A 78 48.08 20.35 -13.06
N ILE A 79 48.19 20.74 -14.33
CA ILE A 79 48.47 19.98 -15.56
C ILE A 79 49.96 19.63 -15.65
N GLU A 80 50.29 18.39 -16.02
CA GLU A 80 51.45 18.07 -16.87
C GLU A 80 51.03 17.09 -17.96
N ALA A 81 51.56 17.32 -19.16
CA ALA A 81 51.31 16.59 -20.39
C ALA A 81 52.54 15.73 -20.74
N ASP A 82 52.33 14.57 -21.36
CA ASP A 82 53.22 14.11 -22.44
C ASP A 82 52.56 13.05 -23.35
N ASP A 83 53.18 12.89 -24.51
CA ASP A 83 52.59 12.64 -25.82
C ASP A 83 52.64 11.16 -26.31
N ALA A 84 51.86 10.91 -27.37
CA ALA A 84 52.04 9.91 -28.44
C ALA A 84 51.93 8.38 -28.16
N GLN A 85 50.94 7.72 -28.78
CA GLN A 85 51.10 7.00 -30.08
C GLN A 85 49.86 6.16 -30.46
N ARG A 86 49.45 6.30 -31.72
CA ARG A 86 48.42 5.50 -32.41
C ARG A 86 49.00 4.17 -32.88
N ILE A 87 48.31 3.07 -32.61
CA ILE A 87 48.40 1.83 -33.40
C ILE A 87 46.98 1.31 -33.69
N LYS A 88 46.63 1.24 -34.99
CA LYS A 88 45.47 0.52 -35.51
C LYS A 88 45.87 -0.95 -35.69
N HIS A 89 45.08 -1.88 -35.16
CA HIS A 89 45.12 -3.27 -35.60
C HIS A 89 43.77 -3.72 -36.17
N LYS A 90 43.81 -4.11 -37.45
CA LYS A 90 42.86 -4.98 -38.12
C LYS A 90 43.05 -6.41 -37.60
N THR A 91 41.95 -7.14 -37.44
CA THR A 91 41.92 -8.63 -37.47
C THR A 91 40.51 -9.03 -37.93
N ASN A 92 40.36 -9.39 -39.20
CA ASN A 92 40.51 -10.74 -39.79
C ASN A 92 39.32 -11.67 -39.52
N TRP A 93 38.44 -11.62 -40.51
CA TRP A 93 37.41 -12.57 -40.92
C TRP A 93 38.05 -13.90 -41.32
N THR A 94 38.18 -14.85 -40.38
CA THR A 94 38.25 -16.30 -40.64
C THR A 94 37.87 -17.05 -39.37
N GLY A 95 36.59 -17.39 -39.25
CA GLY A 95 36.05 -18.17 -38.12
C GLY A 95 34.61 -18.61 -38.32
N LYS A 96 34.11 -18.58 -39.56
CA LYS A 96 32.80 -19.12 -39.93
C LYS A 96 33.04 -20.46 -40.64
N LEU A 97 33.13 -21.56 -39.90
CA LEU A 97 32.99 -22.92 -40.46
C LEU A 97 32.88 -24.05 -39.40
N LEU A 98 32.14 -23.86 -38.29
CA LEU A 98 31.80 -24.96 -37.36
C LEU A 98 30.37 -24.85 -36.76
N SER A 99 29.36 -24.51 -37.56
CA SER A 99 27.97 -24.32 -37.09
C SER A 99 27.02 -25.48 -37.44
N SER A 100 27.35 -26.72 -37.07
CA SER A 100 26.43 -27.87 -37.25
C SER A 100 26.46 -28.92 -36.14
N LEU A 101 26.86 -28.53 -34.92
CA LEU A 101 26.56 -29.31 -33.71
C LEU A 101 25.53 -28.52 -32.90
N LYS A 102 24.36 -29.13 -32.67
CA LYS A 102 23.33 -28.64 -31.76
C LYS A 102 23.90 -28.63 -30.33
N LEU A 103 24.76 -27.66 -30.01
CA LEU A 103 25.00 -27.27 -28.64
C LEU A 103 23.65 -26.81 -28.10
N ARG A 104 23.09 -27.57 -27.16
CA ARG A 104 22.11 -27.02 -26.21
C ARG A 104 22.78 -25.81 -25.59
N LYS A 105 22.48 -24.63 -26.12
CA LYS A 105 22.87 -23.37 -25.49
C LYS A 105 22.28 -23.43 -24.07
N LYS A 106 23.06 -22.95 -23.10
CA LYS A 106 22.64 -22.81 -21.70
C LYS A 106 22.12 -21.38 -21.50
N PRO A 107 21.34 -21.11 -20.44
CA PRO A 107 21.01 -19.75 -20.06
C PRO A 107 22.24 -18.84 -19.99
N ALA A 108 22.04 -17.56 -20.25
CA ALA A 108 23.11 -16.57 -20.27
C ALA A 108 23.82 -16.51 -18.90
N LYS A 109 25.09 -16.96 -18.86
CA LYS A 109 25.87 -17.12 -17.61
C LYS A 109 26.14 -15.81 -16.87
N HIS A 110 26.06 -14.68 -17.56
CA HIS A 110 26.33 -13.36 -17.00
C HIS A 110 25.11 -12.73 -16.33
N LEU A 111 23.94 -13.39 -16.38
CA LEU A 111 22.72 -12.96 -15.72
C LEU A 111 22.36 -13.93 -14.57
N PRO A 112 21.60 -13.47 -13.57
CA PRO A 112 21.05 -14.35 -12.54
C PRO A 112 20.17 -15.44 -13.17
N SER A 113 20.03 -16.58 -12.50
CA SER A 113 19.09 -17.61 -12.92
C SER A 113 17.64 -17.19 -12.66
N ILE A 114 16.74 -17.49 -13.59
CA ILE A 114 15.30 -17.35 -13.38
C ILE A 114 14.73 -18.71 -13.02
N GLU A 115 13.99 -18.78 -11.93
CA GLU A 115 13.14 -19.91 -11.59
C GLU A 115 11.75 -19.71 -12.21
N PHE A 116 11.48 -20.44 -13.28
CA PHE A 116 10.12 -20.51 -13.85
C PHE A 116 9.30 -21.56 -13.12
N GLN A 117 8.04 -21.24 -12.83
CA GLN A 117 7.10 -22.20 -12.27
C GLN A 117 6.96 -23.41 -13.19
N ALA A 118 6.88 -24.60 -12.59
CA ALA A 118 6.61 -25.82 -13.33
C ALA A 118 5.17 -25.76 -13.86
N PRO A 119 4.93 -26.24 -15.11
CA PRO A 119 3.57 -26.51 -15.56
C PRO A 119 2.89 -27.49 -14.59
N ASP A 120 1.58 -27.34 -14.42
CA ASP A 120 0.78 -28.43 -13.84
C ASP A 120 0.98 -29.71 -14.66
N PRO A 121 0.90 -30.89 -14.02
CA PRO A 121 0.89 -32.14 -14.75
C PRO A 121 -0.27 -32.17 -15.74
N ALA A 122 0.00 -32.68 -16.95
CA ALA A 122 -1.03 -32.80 -17.98
C ALA A 122 -2.20 -33.64 -17.44
N PRO A 123 -3.46 -33.19 -17.60
CA PRO A 123 -4.61 -33.96 -17.14
C PRO A 123 -4.65 -35.32 -17.85
N GLN A 124 -5.00 -36.38 -17.12
CA GLN A 124 -5.03 -37.76 -17.64
C GLN A 124 -6.12 -37.99 -18.69
N ASN A 125 -7.17 -37.16 -18.71
CA ASN A 125 -8.27 -37.26 -19.67
C ASN A 125 -8.10 -36.27 -20.82
N GLN A 126 -8.59 -36.64 -22.01
CA GLN A 126 -8.68 -35.75 -23.16
C GLN A 126 -9.45 -34.48 -22.76
N THR A 127 -8.74 -33.36 -22.64
CA THR A 127 -9.33 -32.12 -22.15
C THR A 127 -9.89 -31.29 -23.30
N ASP A 128 -11.20 -31.06 -23.26
CA ASP A 128 -11.87 -30.05 -24.09
C ASP A 128 -11.39 -28.65 -23.69
N THR A 129 -10.43 -28.13 -24.45
CA THR A 129 -10.01 -26.72 -24.40
C THR A 129 -10.06 -26.12 -25.79
N ILE A 130 -10.44 -24.85 -25.86
CA ILE A 130 -10.47 -24.13 -27.12
C ILE A 130 -9.04 -23.73 -27.47
N LYS A 131 -8.60 -24.05 -28.69
CA LYS A 131 -7.23 -23.80 -29.18
C LYS A 131 -7.20 -22.78 -30.33
N ASP A 132 -8.37 -22.49 -30.90
CA ASP A 132 -8.53 -21.50 -31.95
C ASP A 132 -8.83 -20.13 -31.31
N PRO A 133 -8.03 -19.08 -31.59
CA PRO A 133 -8.22 -17.76 -30.99
C PRO A 133 -9.58 -17.13 -31.27
N ASN A 134 -10.09 -17.22 -32.51
CA ASN A 134 -11.36 -16.60 -32.89
C ASN A 134 -12.54 -17.29 -32.20
N LEU A 135 -12.49 -18.63 -32.14
CA LEU A 135 -13.48 -19.41 -31.40
C LEU A 135 -13.43 -19.09 -29.90
N LEU A 136 -12.23 -18.93 -29.33
CA LEU A 136 -12.07 -18.58 -27.91
C LEU A 136 -12.68 -17.21 -27.62
N GLU A 137 -12.37 -16.19 -28.43
CA GLU A 137 -12.90 -14.85 -28.27
C GLU A 137 -14.44 -14.83 -28.38
N THR A 138 -14.98 -15.51 -29.39
CA THR A 138 -16.44 -15.67 -29.58
C THR A 138 -17.08 -16.34 -28.37
N TRP A 139 -16.48 -17.42 -27.88
CA TRP A 139 -16.97 -18.17 -26.73
C TRP A 139 -16.94 -17.33 -25.44
N ILE A 140 -15.86 -16.58 -25.17
CA ILE A 140 -15.75 -15.68 -24.01
C ILE A 140 -16.83 -14.59 -24.05
N ASN A 141 -17.13 -14.05 -25.24
CA ASN A 141 -18.15 -13.02 -25.43
C ASN A 141 -19.59 -13.54 -25.20
N GLN A 142 -19.80 -14.85 -25.29
CA GLN A 142 -21.09 -15.51 -25.03
C GLN A 142 -21.27 -15.94 -23.56
N LEU A 143 -20.22 -15.88 -22.74
CA LEU A 143 -20.32 -16.29 -21.34
C LEU A 143 -21.25 -15.37 -20.53
N PRO A 144 -21.95 -15.90 -19.50
CA PRO A 144 -22.78 -15.11 -18.61
C PRO A 144 -22.02 -13.94 -17.97
N LYS A 145 -22.75 -12.86 -17.65
CA LYS A 145 -22.21 -11.69 -16.94
C LYS A 145 -21.89 -11.96 -15.47
N ASP A 146 -22.42 -13.05 -14.90
CA ASP A 146 -22.14 -13.44 -13.52
C ASP A 146 -20.65 -13.75 -13.34
N ALA A 147 -20.00 -13.02 -12.42
CA ALA A 147 -18.56 -13.12 -12.22
C ALA A 147 -18.13 -14.50 -11.69
N ASN A 148 -18.96 -15.13 -10.84
CA ASN A 148 -18.64 -16.40 -10.20
C ASN A 148 -18.65 -17.55 -11.23
N GLN A 149 -19.71 -17.60 -12.04
CA GLN A 149 -19.83 -18.56 -13.12
C GLN A 149 -18.79 -18.31 -14.22
N ARG A 150 -18.55 -17.05 -14.58
CA ARG A 150 -17.57 -16.69 -15.61
C ARG A 150 -16.15 -17.06 -15.19
N ALA A 151 -15.73 -16.73 -13.97
CA ALA A 151 -14.41 -17.11 -13.45
C ALA A 151 -14.20 -18.63 -13.44
N SER A 152 -15.16 -19.40 -12.90
CA SER A 152 -15.07 -20.86 -12.88
C SER A 152 -15.03 -21.49 -14.27
N THR A 153 -15.82 -20.97 -15.21
CA THR A 153 -15.88 -21.45 -16.60
C THR A 153 -14.58 -21.16 -17.36
N LEU A 154 -14.03 -19.94 -17.22
CA LEU A 154 -12.73 -19.59 -17.78
C LEU A 154 -11.62 -20.46 -17.21
N LEU A 155 -11.61 -20.69 -15.89
CA LEU A 155 -10.58 -21.47 -15.22
C LEU A 155 -10.54 -22.90 -15.71
N LYS A 156 -11.72 -23.52 -15.88
CA LYS A 156 -11.85 -24.87 -16.44
C LYS A 156 -11.27 -24.97 -17.85
N ASN A 157 -11.38 -23.92 -18.66
CA ASN A 157 -10.89 -23.91 -20.04
C ASN A 157 -9.38 -23.61 -20.13
N ILE A 158 -8.84 -22.63 -19.38
CA ILE A 158 -7.41 -22.28 -19.45
C ILE A 158 -6.49 -23.31 -18.76
N THR A 159 -6.97 -24.01 -17.72
CA THR A 159 -6.15 -24.98 -16.97
C THR A 159 -5.51 -26.05 -17.86
N PRO A 160 -6.26 -26.80 -18.71
CA PRO A 160 -5.66 -27.74 -19.64
C PRO A 160 -4.79 -27.07 -20.71
N LEU A 161 -5.13 -25.84 -21.14
CA LEU A 161 -4.37 -25.11 -22.14
C LEU A 161 -2.91 -24.92 -21.71
N CYS A 162 -2.66 -24.57 -20.44
CA CYS A 162 -1.32 -24.39 -19.87
C CYS A 162 -0.46 -25.67 -19.87
N SER A 163 -1.04 -26.84 -20.16
CA SER A 163 -0.29 -28.10 -20.26
C SER A 163 -0.01 -28.52 -21.71
N LEU A 164 -0.61 -27.85 -22.69
CA LEU A 164 -0.51 -28.22 -24.10
C LEU A 164 0.73 -27.64 -24.76
N LYS A 165 1.36 -28.45 -25.61
CA LYS A 165 2.42 -27.99 -26.51
C LYS A 165 1.82 -27.36 -27.76
N LEU A 166 1.61 -26.06 -27.75
CA LEU A 166 1.15 -25.27 -28.90
C LEU A 166 2.31 -24.50 -29.54
N LYS A 167 2.10 -23.99 -30.77
CA LYS A 167 3.05 -23.05 -31.39
C LYS A 167 3.11 -21.77 -30.53
N PRO A 168 4.30 -21.18 -30.28
CA PRO A 168 4.45 -20.02 -29.38
C PRO A 168 3.47 -18.88 -29.67
N MET A 169 3.29 -18.52 -30.94
CA MET A 169 2.40 -17.42 -31.28
C MET A 169 0.91 -17.71 -31.10
N GLN A 170 0.50 -18.96 -31.31
CA GLN A 170 -0.87 -19.38 -31.06
C GLN A 170 -1.17 -19.36 -29.55
N MET A 171 -0.24 -19.87 -28.74
CA MET A 171 -0.36 -19.80 -27.27
C MET A 171 -0.43 -18.35 -26.80
N LEU A 172 0.43 -17.46 -27.32
CA LEU A 172 0.41 -16.05 -26.95
C LEU A 172 -0.95 -15.39 -27.26
N GLN A 173 -1.51 -15.65 -28.44
CA GLN A 173 -2.84 -15.15 -28.84
C GLN A 173 -3.92 -15.57 -27.85
N LEU A 174 -3.95 -16.84 -27.47
CA LEU A 174 -4.92 -17.36 -26.51
C LEU A 174 -4.73 -16.72 -25.13
N LEU A 175 -3.50 -16.60 -24.65
CA LEU A 175 -3.20 -15.96 -23.36
C LEU A 175 -3.63 -14.49 -23.32
N GLU A 176 -3.42 -13.73 -24.39
CA GLU A 176 -3.87 -12.32 -24.45
C GLU A 176 -5.39 -12.19 -24.45
N ILE A 177 -6.12 -13.12 -25.08
CA ILE A 177 -7.59 -13.15 -25.02
C ILE A 177 -8.07 -13.41 -23.58
N TYR A 178 -7.50 -14.41 -22.89
CA TYR A 178 -7.81 -14.63 -21.48
C TYR A 178 -7.39 -13.47 -20.59
N ARG A 179 -6.23 -12.84 -20.85
CA ARG A 179 -5.76 -11.68 -20.09
C ARG A 179 -6.79 -10.56 -20.09
N THR A 180 -7.34 -10.23 -21.26
CA THR A 180 -8.42 -9.24 -21.37
C THR A 180 -9.64 -9.66 -20.56
N ALA A 181 -10.10 -10.91 -20.71
CA ALA A 181 -11.27 -11.42 -19.98
C ALA A 181 -11.08 -11.42 -18.45
N VAL A 182 -9.87 -11.68 -17.96
CA VAL A 182 -9.51 -11.65 -16.53
C VAL A 182 -9.40 -10.21 -16.03
N GLN A 183 -8.82 -9.30 -16.81
CA GLN A 183 -8.79 -7.87 -16.47
C GLN A 183 -10.19 -7.29 -16.39
N ASP A 184 -11.09 -7.66 -17.30
CA ASP A 184 -12.50 -7.28 -17.24
C ASP A 184 -13.15 -7.77 -15.94
N LEU A 185 -12.90 -9.03 -15.53
CA LEU A 185 -13.40 -9.56 -14.26
C LEU A 185 -12.90 -8.79 -13.03
N MET A 186 -11.64 -8.35 -13.05
CA MET A 186 -11.03 -7.64 -11.93
C MET A 186 -11.47 -6.17 -11.84
N PHE A 187 -11.51 -5.49 -12.99
CA PHE A 187 -11.58 -4.03 -13.03
C PHE A 187 -12.97 -3.47 -13.36
N THR A 188 -13.93 -4.32 -13.75
CA THR A 188 -15.32 -3.90 -13.97
C THR A 188 -16.02 -3.63 -12.64
N ARG A 189 -16.57 -2.42 -12.50
CA ARG A 189 -17.33 -1.99 -11.32
C ARG A 189 -18.80 -1.77 -11.66
N ASP A 190 -19.53 -2.86 -11.87
CA ASP A 190 -20.98 -2.82 -12.02
C ASP A 190 -21.70 -2.81 -10.65
N ILE A 191 -23.03 -2.64 -10.66
CA ILE A 191 -23.85 -2.69 -9.43
C ILE A 191 -23.65 -4.03 -8.70
N SER A 192 -23.48 -5.11 -9.45
CA SER A 192 -23.22 -6.44 -8.91
C SER A 192 -21.89 -6.50 -8.15
N ALA A 193 -20.82 -5.88 -8.66
CA ALA A 193 -19.53 -5.76 -7.98
C ALA A 193 -19.65 -4.98 -6.68
N VAL A 194 -20.36 -3.85 -6.67
CA VAL A 194 -20.60 -3.07 -5.45
C VAL A 194 -21.39 -3.89 -4.42
N LYS A 195 -22.42 -4.62 -4.85
CA LYS A 195 -23.17 -5.51 -3.95
C LYS A 195 -22.30 -6.65 -3.41
N ARG A 196 -21.44 -7.25 -4.23
CA ARG A 196 -20.50 -8.28 -3.77
C ARG A 196 -19.54 -7.75 -2.71
N ASP A 197 -19.00 -6.55 -2.90
CA ASP A 197 -18.09 -5.91 -1.96
C ASP A 197 -18.78 -5.57 -0.62
N LEU A 198 -20.07 -5.25 -0.61
CA LEU A 198 -20.83 -4.95 0.61
C LEU A 198 -21.37 -6.22 1.29
N TYR A 199 -21.74 -7.24 0.53
CA TYR A 199 -22.45 -8.43 1.00
C TYR A 199 -21.72 -9.71 0.57
N VAL A 200 -20.45 -9.87 0.99
CA VAL A 200 -19.66 -11.05 0.61
C VAL A 200 -20.27 -12.32 1.19
N THR A 201 -20.42 -13.37 0.38
CA THR A 201 -20.92 -14.70 0.77
C THR A 201 -19.83 -15.77 0.56
N THR A 202 -20.07 -17.01 1.02
CA THR A 202 -19.18 -18.16 0.76
C THR A 202 -19.02 -18.45 -0.74
N GLU A 203 -20.06 -18.25 -1.54
CA GLU A 203 -19.99 -18.41 -2.99
C GLU A 203 -19.05 -17.38 -3.64
N ASN A 204 -19.01 -16.16 -3.10
CA ASN A 204 -18.08 -15.13 -3.52
C ASN A 204 -16.62 -15.53 -3.21
N LEU A 205 -16.35 -16.24 -2.11
CA LEU A 205 -14.99 -16.75 -1.83
C LEU A 205 -14.47 -17.70 -2.93
N ARG A 206 -15.34 -18.57 -3.44
CA ARG A 206 -14.98 -19.49 -4.54
C ARG A 206 -14.60 -18.71 -5.79
N ALA A 207 -15.33 -17.64 -6.10
CA ALA A 207 -15.03 -16.79 -7.23
C ALA A 207 -13.75 -15.98 -7.05
N ILE A 208 -13.52 -15.43 -5.86
CA ILE A 208 -12.26 -14.76 -5.49
C ILE A 208 -11.08 -15.71 -5.74
N ARG A 209 -11.15 -16.95 -5.22
CA ARG A 209 -10.11 -17.96 -5.49
C ARG A 209 -9.98 -18.27 -6.98
N GLY A 210 -11.10 -18.45 -7.68
CA GLY A 210 -11.10 -18.72 -9.12
C GLY A 210 -10.44 -17.62 -9.95
N VAL A 211 -10.61 -16.34 -9.58
CA VAL A 211 -9.92 -15.21 -10.23
C VAL A 211 -8.43 -15.23 -9.90
N SER A 212 -8.04 -15.46 -8.65
CA SER A 212 -6.62 -15.65 -8.29
C SER A 212 -5.97 -16.79 -9.08
N ASP A 213 -6.64 -17.93 -9.21
CA ASP A 213 -6.15 -19.08 -9.97
C ASP A 213 -6.01 -18.75 -11.46
N LEU A 214 -6.98 -18.03 -12.05
CA LEU A 214 -6.90 -17.55 -13.43
C LEU A 214 -5.66 -16.68 -13.68
N ILE A 215 -5.40 -15.71 -12.80
CA ILE A 215 -4.23 -14.82 -12.89
C ILE A 215 -2.94 -15.66 -12.77
N ALA A 216 -2.89 -16.60 -11.84
CA ALA A 216 -1.75 -17.49 -11.68
C ALA A 216 -1.51 -18.35 -12.94
N LYS A 217 -2.58 -18.91 -13.55
CA LYS A 217 -2.48 -19.68 -14.80
C LYS A 217 -1.96 -18.85 -15.96
N LEU A 218 -2.40 -17.59 -16.08
CA LEU A 218 -1.84 -16.66 -17.06
C LEU A 218 -0.34 -16.45 -16.85
N GLY A 219 0.09 -16.21 -15.60
CA GLY A 219 1.50 -16.08 -15.24
C GLY A 219 2.33 -17.28 -15.67
N VAL A 220 1.88 -18.49 -15.35
CA VAL A 220 2.50 -19.75 -15.77
C VAL A 220 2.58 -19.85 -17.30
N GLY A 221 1.50 -19.49 -18.02
CA GLY A 221 1.46 -19.51 -19.48
C GLY A 221 2.53 -18.62 -20.12
N TYR A 222 2.70 -17.38 -19.64
CA TYR A 222 3.76 -16.49 -20.14
C TYR A 222 5.16 -17.01 -19.77
N GLN A 223 5.36 -17.55 -18.57
CA GLN A 223 6.65 -18.14 -18.17
C GLN A 223 7.04 -19.33 -19.05
N GLN A 224 6.07 -20.15 -19.49
CA GLN A 224 6.34 -21.24 -20.42
C GLN A 224 6.82 -20.75 -21.78
N LEU A 225 6.24 -19.65 -22.29
CA LEU A 225 6.69 -19.02 -23.52
C LEU A 225 8.10 -18.41 -23.39
N ALA A 226 8.43 -17.86 -22.22
CA ALA A 226 9.75 -17.33 -21.91
C ALA A 226 10.82 -18.44 -21.77
N ARG A 227 10.44 -19.64 -21.31
CA ARG A 227 11.38 -20.72 -20.98
C ARG A 227 12.24 -21.16 -22.16
N GLN A 228 11.66 -21.37 -23.34
CA GLN A 228 12.41 -21.85 -24.51
C GLN A 228 13.52 -20.87 -24.95
N PRO A 229 13.25 -19.57 -25.23
CA PRO A 229 14.32 -18.64 -25.60
C PRO A 229 15.34 -18.46 -24.46
N TYR A 230 14.90 -18.43 -23.20
CA TYR A 230 15.79 -18.36 -22.05
C TYR A 230 16.78 -19.54 -21.98
N GLU A 231 16.27 -20.77 -22.10
CA GLU A 231 17.10 -21.98 -22.10
C GLU A 231 18.10 -21.96 -23.26
N GLN A 232 17.73 -21.37 -24.41
CA GLN A 232 18.60 -21.19 -25.56
C GLN A 232 19.62 -20.06 -25.41
N GLY A 233 19.70 -19.42 -24.24
CA GLY A 233 20.66 -18.37 -23.92
C GLY A 233 20.27 -16.99 -24.45
N ALA A 234 19.01 -16.80 -24.87
CA ALA A 234 18.49 -15.47 -25.16
C ALA A 234 18.36 -14.65 -23.87
N THR A 235 18.43 -13.34 -24.01
CA THR A 235 18.30 -12.37 -22.93
C THR A 235 17.24 -11.34 -23.31
N PRO A 236 16.59 -10.67 -22.34
CA PRO A 236 15.48 -9.76 -22.65
C PRO A 236 15.89 -8.60 -23.57
N ASP A 237 17.13 -8.14 -23.53
CA ASP A 237 17.66 -7.08 -24.39
C ASP A 237 17.80 -7.50 -25.87
N ASN A 238 17.96 -8.79 -26.16
CA ASN A 238 18.15 -9.30 -27.52
C ASN A 238 16.96 -10.13 -28.06
N ASN A 239 15.96 -10.39 -27.24
CA ASN A 239 14.79 -11.18 -27.61
C ASN A 239 13.51 -10.54 -27.08
N SER A 240 12.78 -9.90 -28.00
CA SER A 240 11.55 -9.17 -27.69
C SER A 240 10.43 -10.08 -27.17
N LEU A 241 10.34 -11.34 -27.61
CA LEU A 241 9.36 -12.29 -27.08
C LEU A 241 9.66 -12.64 -25.62
N LEU A 242 10.94 -12.87 -25.30
CA LEU A 242 11.38 -13.12 -23.92
C LEU A 242 11.05 -11.92 -23.02
N LEU A 243 11.45 -10.71 -23.41
CA LEU A 243 11.14 -9.48 -22.67
C LEU A 243 9.62 -9.30 -22.48
N PHE A 244 8.83 -9.50 -23.54
CA PHE A 244 7.37 -9.41 -23.48
C PHE A 244 6.78 -10.40 -22.47
N CYS A 245 7.18 -11.67 -22.53
CA CYS A 245 6.66 -12.69 -21.64
C CYS A 245 7.09 -12.48 -20.18
N LEU A 246 8.31 -11.96 -19.92
CA LEU A 246 8.76 -11.61 -18.57
C LEU A 246 7.97 -10.41 -18.01
N ASN A 247 7.77 -9.35 -18.81
CA ASN A 247 6.97 -8.21 -18.37
C ASN A 247 5.49 -8.60 -18.15
N ARG A 248 4.92 -9.46 -19.01
CA ARG A 248 3.56 -10.01 -18.81
C ARG A 248 3.45 -10.90 -17.59
N SER A 249 4.43 -11.76 -17.32
CA SER A 249 4.46 -12.56 -16.09
C SER A 249 4.54 -11.66 -14.85
N THR A 250 5.31 -10.57 -14.93
CA THR A 250 5.38 -9.54 -13.88
C THR A 250 4.04 -8.85 -13.66
N GLU A 251 3.33 -8.52 -14.74
CA GLU A 251 1.96 -7.97 -14.67
C GLU A 251 1.02 -8.94 -13.95
N GLN A 252 1.03 -10.24 -14.31
CA GLN A 252 0.18 -11.22 -13.64
C GLN A 252 0.54 -11.37 -12.16
N GLN A 253 1.82 -11.38 -11.81
CA GLN A 253 2.25 -11.45 -10.41
C GLN A 253 1.81 -10.22 -9.61
N ALA A 254 1.93 -9.02 -10.19
CA ALA A 254 1.44 -7.78 -9.59
C ALA A 254 -0.09 -7.79 -9.40
N LEU A 255 -0.85 -8.26 -10.39
CA LEU A 255 -2.30 -8.39 -10.30
C LEU A 255 -2.74 -9.44 -9.26
N LEU A 256 -1.97 -10.52 -9.10
CA LEU A 256 -2.24 -11.53 -8.09
C LEU A 256 -2.09 -10.97 -6.67
N ILE A 257 -1.05 -10.17 -6.43
CA ILE A 257 -0.84 -9.45 -5.16
C ILE A 257 -1.95 -8.43 -4.94
N LEU A 258 -2.29 -7.63 -5.96
CA LEU A 258 -3.36 -6.63 -5.90
C LEU A 258 -4.71 -7.27 -5.55
N HIS A 259 -5.04 -8.39 -6.19
CA HIS A 259 -6.27 -9.13 -5.93
C HIS A 259 -6.31 -9.68 -4.49
N ALA A 260 -5.17 -10.15 -3.96
CA ALA A 260 -5.09 -10.54 -2.56
C ALA A 260 -5.37 -9.34 -1.63
N PHE A 261 -4.74 -8.19 -1.88
CA PHE A 261 -4.97 -6.96 -1.10
C PHE A 261 -6.42 -6.50 -1.12
N GLN A 262 -7.10 -6.54 -2.28
CA GLN A 262 -8.50 -6.16 -2.40
C GLN A 262 -9.41 -6.92 -1.42
N TYR A 263 -9.15 -8.22 -1.23
CA TYR A 263 -9.95 -9.07 -0.35
C TYR A 263 -9.29 -9.31 0.99
N TYR A 264 -8.42 -8.40 1.41
CA TYR A 264 -7.74 -8.45 2.70
C TYR A 264 -6.97 -9.75 2.92
N ARG A 265 -6.41 -10.36 1.89
CA ARG A 265 -5.57 -11.56 2.01
C ARG A 265 -4.10 -11.21 1.91
N LYS A 266 -3.25 -11.95 2.62
CA LYS A 266 -1.80 -11.87 2.40
C LYS A 266 -1.46 -12.19 0.95
N ALA A 267 -0.43 -11.51 0.44
CA ALA A 267 0.14 -11.84 -0.85
C ALA A 267 0.54 -13.34 -0.86
N PRO A 268 0.30 -14.07 -1.96
CA PRO A 268 0.67 -15.48 -2.03
C PRO A 268 2.16 -15.71 -1.77
N SER A 269 2.49 -16.84 -1.13
CA SER A 269 3.88 -17.19 -0.84
C SER A 269 4.74 -17.24 -2.10
N GLY A 270 5.93 -16.66 -2.02
CA GLY A 270 6.91 -16.54 -3.09
C GLY A 270 6.65 -15.37 -4.05
N ALA A 271 5.50 -14.69 -3.97
CA ALA A 271 5.12 -13.66 -4.93
C ALA A 271 6.09 -12.48 -4.95
N TRP A 272 6.45 -11.97 -3.77
CA TRP A 272 7.37 -10.84 -3.66
C TRP A 272 8.79 -11.26 -3.98
N ARG A 273 9.23 -12.42 -3.48
CA ARG A 273 10.57 -12.93 -3.77
C ARG A 273 10.78 -13.08 -5.27
N TRP A 274 9.78 -13.63 -5.98
CA TRP A 274 9.83 -13.76 -7.43
C TRP A 274 9.95 -12.41 -8.13
N LEU A 275 9.15 -11.41 -7.73
CA LEU A 275 9.25 -10.05 -8.26
C LEU A 275 10.63 -9.43 -8.03
N HIS A 276 11.22 -9.60 -6.85
CA HIS A 276 12.53 -9.05 -6.53
C HIS A 276 13.66 -9.75 -7.31
N GLN A 277 13.55 -11.06 -7.51
CA GLN A 277 14.48 -11.82 -8.35
C GLN A 277 14.38 -11.38 -9.82
N GLN A 278 13.16 -11.14 -10.33
CA GLN A 278 12.98 -10.56 -11.66
C GLN A 278 13.55 -9.15 -11.76
N TYR A 279 13.40 -8.33 -10.71
CA TYR A 279 14.02 -7.00 -10.66
C TYR A 279 15.53 -7.10 -10.89
N LEU A 280 16.23 -7.97 -10.14
CA LEU A 280 17.67 -8.15 -10.30
C LEU A 280 18.05 -8.66 -11.69
N TYR A 281 17.25 -9.57 -12.26
CA TYR A 281 17.47 -10.08 -13.61
C TYR A 281 17.35 -8.98 -14.67
N HIS A 282 16.27 -8.19 -14.61
CA HIS A 282 16.04 -7.07 -15.53
C HIS A 282 17.07 -5.95 -15.37
N GLU A 283 17.51 -5.68 -14.14
CA GLU A 283 18.56 -4.72 -13.84
C GLU A 283 19.88 -5.14 -14.49
N GLN A 284 20.32 -6.38 -14.26
CA GLN A 284 21.59 -6.88 -14.81
C GLN A 284 21.55 -7.05 -16.33
N ALA A 285 20.37 -7.27 -16.90
CA ALA A 285 20.15 -7.27 -18.35
C ALA A 285 19.93 -5.86 -18.95
N ALA A 286 19.97 -4.78 -18.14
CA ALA A 286 19.72 -3.40 -18.57
C ALA A 286 18.36 -3.19 -19.28
N THR A 287 17.31 -3.89 -18.82
CA THR A 287 15.96 -3.89 -19.43
C THR A 287 14.85 -3.38 -18.52
N LEU A 288 15.17 -2.90 -17.30
CA LEU A 288 14.17 -2.40 -16.33
C LEU A 288 13.18 -1.40 -16.95
N GLN A 289 13.68 -0.43 -17.72
CA GLN A 289 12.90 0.66 -18.31
C GLN A 289 12.39 0.35 -19.72
N GLN A 290 12.67 -0.84 -20.26
CA GLN A 290 12.31 -1.18 -21.64
C GLN A 290 10.84 -1.64 -21.73
N SER A 291 10.03 -0.87 -22.46
CA SER A 291 8.75 -1.35 -22.97
C SER A 291 8.97 -2.17 -24.24
N VAL A 292 8.01 -3.02 -24.59
CA VAL A 292 8.16 -3.94 -25.73
C VAL A 292 6.88 -4.06 -26.54
N ASN A 293 7.06 -4.11 -27.85
CA ASN A 293 6.00 -4.27 -28.84
C ASN A 293 6.41 -5.40 -29.81
N LEU A 294 5.65 -6.51 -29.81
CA LEU A 294 5.89 -7.64 -30.70
C LEU A 294 5.18 -7.52 -32.06
N LYS A 295 4.02 -6.84 -32.06
CA LYS A 295 3.12 -6.51 -33.19
C LYS A 295 2.26 -5.33 -32.75
N GLU A 296 1.67 -4.57 -33.69
CA GLU A 296 0.83 -3.38 -33.38
C GLU A 296 -0.15 -3.57 -32.21
N GLN A 297 -0.73 -4.76 -32.07
CA GLN A 297 -1.70 -5.14 -31.03
C GLN A 297 -1.11 -5.68 -29.70
N TYR A 298 0.16 -6.06 -29.63
CA TYR A 298 0.77 -6.68 -28.44
C TYR A 298 1.85 -5.79 -27.83
N GLN A 299 1.44 -5.05 -26.81
CA GLN A 299 2.27 -4.09 -26.09
C GLN A 299 2.35 -4.45 -24.61
N SER A 300 3.54 -4.29 -24.03
CA SER A 300 3.75 -4.39 -22.60
C SER A 300 4.51 -3.17 -22.09
N ARG A 301 4.08 -2.66 -20.92
CA ARG A 301 4.83 -1.66 -20.15
C ARG A 301 6.18 -2.23 -19.71
N SER A 302 7.06 -1.34 -19.24
CA SER A 302 8.35 -1.72 -18.69
C SER A 302 8.19 -2.54 -17.41
N PHE A 303 9.19 -3.37 -17.08
CA PHE A 303 9.21 -4.08 -15.80
C PHE A 303 9.15 -3.08 -14.64
N HIS A 304 9.93 -2.00 -14.71
CA HIS A 304 10.02 -0.98 -13.68
C HIS A 304 8.65 -0.37 -13.36
N ASP A 305 7.87 0.00 -14.37
CA ASP A 305 6.52 0.57 -14.16
C ASP A 305 5.59 -0.39 -13.44
N ILE A 306 5.58 -1.66 -13.85
CA ILE A 306 4.69 -2.68 -13.27
C ILE A 306 5.11 -2.95 -11.82
N TYR A 307 6.40 -3.15 -11.59
CA TYR A 307 6.97 -3.47 -10.27
C TYR A 307 6.79 -2.31 -9.28
N THR A 308 7.07 -1.07 -9.70
CA THR A 308 6.92 0.10 -8.83
C THR A 308 5.46 0.40 -8.53
N GLN A 309 4.54 0.22 -9.48
CA GLN A 309 3.10 0.42 -9.25
C GLN A 309 2.57 -0.47 -8.13
N ILE A 310 2.84 -1.78 -8.18
CA ILE A 310 2.39 -2.71 -7.12
C ILE A 310 3.13 -2.46 -5.80
N THR A 311 4.41 -2.08 -5.87
CA THR A 311 5.20 -1.75 -4.69
C THR A 311 4.65 -0.53 -3.97
N LEU A 312 4.40 0.58 -4.66
CA LEU A 312 3.81 1.78 -4.07
C LEU A 312 2.42 1.50 -3.47
N THR A 313 1.64 0.64 -4.13
CA THR A 313 0.34 0.18 -3.62
C THR A 313 0.50 -0.59 -2.31
N ALA A 314 1.47 -1.51 -2.24
CA ALA A 314 1.77 -2.27 -1.03
C ALA A 314 2.28 -1.38 0.11
N LEU A 315 3.22 -0.47 -0.20
CA LEU A 315 3.80 0.49 0.75
C LEU A 315 2.75 1.40 1.38
N SER A 316 1.61 1.61 0.71
CA SER A 316 0.52 2.47 1.16
C SER A 316 -0.43 1.85 2.19
N ASP A 317 -0.11 0.65 2.70
CA ASP A 317 -0.91 -0.10 3.66
C ASP A 317 -2.34 -0.41 3.17
N PRO A 318 -2.48 -1.26 2.13
CA PRO A 318 -3.77 -1.51 1.47
C PRO A 318 -4.78 -2.22 2.40
N TYR A 319 -4.31 -2.91 3.43
CA TYR A 319 -5.15 -3.56 4.44
C TYR A 319 -5.91 -2.58 5.33
N SER A 320 -5.54 -1.30 5.31
CA SER A 320 -6.21 -0.20 6.00
C SER A 320 -7.19 0.57 5.09
N LEU A 321 -7.42 0.11 3.86
CA LEU A 321 -8.27 0.77 2.87
C LEU A 321 -9.54 -0.03 2.60
N ALA A 322 -10.61 0.67 2.19
CA ALA A 322 -11.77 -0.01 1.62
C ALA A 322 -11.35 -0.76 0.35
N ARG A 323 -11.98 -1.91 0.06
CA ARG A 323 -11.62 -2.80 -1.06
C ARG A 323 -11.48 -2.06 -2.40
N PHE A 324 -12.42 -1.16 -2.69
CA PHE A 324 -12.39 -0.37 -3.92
C PHE A 324 -11.31 0.72 -3.91
N ASP A 325 -10.99 1.29 -2.74
CA ASP A 325 -9.93 2.28 -2.62
C ASP A 325 -8.55 1.66 -2.89
N VAL A 326 -8.37 0.35 -2.65
CA VAL A 326 -7.14 -0.37 -3.06
C VAL A 326 -6.96 -0.32 -4.59
N PHE A 327 -8.01 -0.56 -5.37
CA PHE A 327 -7.93 -0.47 -6.83
C PHE A 327 -7.75 0.96 -7.33
N ARG A 328 -8.48 1.90 -6.74
CA ARG A 328 -8.31 3.32 -7.05
C ARG A 328 -6.89 3.76 -6.78
N LEU A 329 -6.33 3.35 -5.63
CA LEU A 329 -4.94 3.61 -5.29
C LEU A 329 -4.00 2.98 -6.32
N PHE A 330 -4.17 1.70 -6.65
CA PHE A 330 -3.32 1.02 -7.62
C PHE A 330 -3.28 1.74 -8.98
N ARG A 331 -4.44 2.20 -9.48
CA ARG A 331 -4.51 3.00 -10.71
C ARG A 331 -3.77 4.32 -10.57
N LEU A 332 -4.01 5.02 -9.46
CA LEU A 332 -3.36 6.29 -9.14
C LEU A 332 -1.83 6.14 -9.02
N MET A 333 -1.32 5.02 -8.49
CA MET A 333 0.13 4.76 -8.38
C MET A 333 0.84 4.73 -9.73
N THR A 334 0.12 4.54 -10.85
CA THR A 334 0.70 4.63 -12.20
C THR A 334 1.31 6.00 -12.48
N GLU A 335 0.74 7.08 -11.92
CA GLU A 335 1.19 8.46 -12.16
C GLU A 335 2.52 8.79 -11.46
N PHE A 336 3.01 7.88 -10.61
CA PHE A 336 4.19 8.10 -9.78
C PHE A 336 5.32 7.10 -10.10
N THR A 337 5.12 6.13 -11.00
CA THR A 337 6.11 5.06 -11.27
C THR A 337 7.42 5.61 -11.82
N ASP A 338 7.34 6.65 -12.66
CA ASP A 338 8.48 7.35 -13.25
C ASP A 338 9.16 8.34 -12.27
N LYS A 339 8.58 8.53 -11.07
CA LYS A 339 9.13 9.35 -9.98
C LYS A 339 9.77 8.51 -8.88
N VAL A 340 9.74 7.19 -8.99
CA VAL A 340 10.42 6.29 -8.05
C VAL A 340 11.80 5.97 -8.60
N GLU A 341 12.83 6.21 -7.79
CA GLU A 341 14.19 5.85 -8.14
C GLU A 341 14.54 4.50 -7.51
N THR A 342 15.20 3.65 -8.29
CA THR A 342 15.68 2.34 -7.84
C THR A 342 17.14 2.14 -8.22
N GLY A 343 17.90 1.37 -7.43
CA GLY A 343 19.31 1.14 -7.71
C GLY A 343 20.10 0.58 -6.54
N MET A 344 21.43 0.57 -6.65
CA MET A 344 22.31 0.17 -5.54
C MET A 344 22.24 1.16 -4.38
N LEU A 345 22.38 0.66 -3.15
CA LEU A 345 22.55 1.53 -1.99
C LEU A 345 23.95 2.16 -2.01
N SER A 346 24.05 3.43 -1.66
CA SER A 346 25.33 4.09 -1.42
C SER A 346 25.89 3.74 -0.04
N ASP A 347 27.21 3.83 0.13
CA ASP A 347 27.89 3.61 1.43
C ASP A 347 27.34 4.53 2.53
N LYS A 348 26.93 5.75 2.15
CA LYS A 348 26.26 6.70 3.05
C LYS A 348 24.94 6.13 3.57
N LEU A 349 24.07 5.62 2.69
CA LEU A 349 22.77 5.05 3.09
C LEU A 349 22.93 3.75 3.89
N ILE A 350 23.95 2.95 3.57
CA ILE A 350 24.29 1.73 4.29
C ILE A 350 24.68 2.03 5.76
N SER A 351 25.51 3.05 5.97
CA SER A 351 26.06 3.41 7.29
C SER A 351 25.16 4.36 8.09
N THR A 352 24.17 5.01 7.46
CA THR A 352 23.28 5.96 8.13
C THR A 352 22.47 5.28 9.23
N THR A 353 22.48 5.89 10.42
CA THR A 353 21.71 5.48 11.61
C THR A 353 20.58 6.44 11.95
N SER A 354 20.59 7.66 11.39
CA SER A 354 19.53 8.65 11.63
C SER A 354 18.24 8.27 10.92
N ASN A 355 17.18 7.97 11.67
CA ASN A 355 15.86 7.65 11.14
C ASN A 355 15.33 8.75 10.20
N PHE A 356 15.59 10.02 10.53
CA PHE A 356 15.17 11.16 9.71
C PHE A 356 15.83 11.17 8.33
N MET A 357 17.11 10.82 8.23
CA MET A 357 17.81 10.77 6.95
C MET A 357 17.38 9.59 6.08
N LEU A 358 16.72 8.59 6.67
CA LEU A 358 16.21 7.40 5.99
C LEU A 358 14.74 7.52 5.58
N THR A 359 14.08 8.66 5.83
CA THR A 359 12.66 8.83 5.48
C THR A 359 12.45 8.75 3.97
N GLY A 360 11.42 8.01 3.53
CA GLY A 360 11.13 7.79 2.12
C GLY A 360 12.11 6.85 1.40
N HIS A 361 13.04 6.23 2.13
CA HIS A 361 13.94 5.21 1.59
C HIS A 361 13.49 3.82 2.04
N PHE A 362 13.45 2.89 1.09
CA PHE A 362 13.06 1.50 1.29
C PHE A 362 14.15 0.57 0.75
N CYS A 363 14.22 -0.64 1.31
CA CYS A 363 15.07 -1.70 0.81
C CYS A 363 14.24 -2.77 0.11
N ILE A 364 14.63 -3.07 -1.12
CA ILE A 364 14.27 -4.29 -1.83
C ILE A 364 15.30 -5.35 -1.43
N ASP A 365 14.91 -6.31 -0.59
CA ASP A 365 15.74 -7.48 -0.28
C ASP A 365 15.31 -8.63 -1.19
N ALA A 366 16.13 -8.95 -2.21
CA ALA A 366 15.75 -9.95 -3.21
C ALA A 366 15.65 -11.39 -2.69
N ASN A 367 16.14 -11.66 -1.48
CA ASN A 367 15.98 -12.97 -0.84
C ASN A 367 14.70 -13.04 0.01
N SER A 368 14.08 -11.90 0.28
CA SER A 368 12.86 -11.81 1.09
C SER A 368 11.61 -12.07 0.25
N ASP A 369 10.59 -12.62 0.89
CA ASP A 369 9.23 -12.71 0.33
C ASP A 369 8.29 -11.65 0.89
N LEU A 370 8.87 -10.57 1.40
CA LEU A 370 8.14 -9.39 1.85
C LEU A 370 8.24 -8.31 0.79
N MET A 371 7.22 -7.46 0.71
CA MET A 371 7.29 -6.17 0.02
C MET A 371 8.53 -5.36 0.50
N PRO A 372 8.98 -4.37 -0.27
CA PRO A 372 10.06 -3.50 0.15
C PRO A 372 9.79 -2.89 1.53
N GLN A 373 10.80 -2.87 2.39
CA GLN A 373 10.67 -2.47 3.79
C GLN A 373 11.36 -1.13 4.02
N ALA A 374 10.79 -0.32 4.91
CA ALA A 374 11.37 0.96 5.28
C ALA A 374 12.83 0.77 5.74
N MET A 375 13.75 1.56 5.18
CA MET A 375 15.19 1.39 5.39
C MET A 375 15.59 1.49 6.87
N VAL A 376 14.85 2.29 7.65
CA VAL A 376 15.02 2.40 9.11
C VAL A 376 14.82 1.09 9.87
N LYS A 377 14.02 0.16 9.33
CA LYS A 377 13.78 -1.16 9.93
C LYS A 377 14.78 -2.22 9.46
N MET A 378 15.68 -1.86 8.54
CA MET A 378 16.57 -2.80 7.89
C MET A 378 17.95 -2.81 8.55
N PRO A 379 18.38 -3.96 9.10
CA PRO A 379 19.71 -4.13 9.64
C PRO A 379 20.82 -3.80 8.63
N PRO A 380 21.96 -3.24 9.08
CA PRO A 380 23.09 -2.92 8.19
C PRO A 380 23.60 -4.10 7.36
N ASP A 381 23.60 -5.32 7.91
CA ASP A 381 24.05 -6.53 7.20
C ASP A 381 23.16 -6.84 5.99
N ILE A 382 21.85 -6.56 6.06
CA ILE A 382 20.95 -6.71 4.92
C ILE A 382 21.18 -5.58 3.92
N ARG A 383 21.39 -4.34 4.39
CA ARG A 383 21.67 -3.17 3.54
C ARG A 383 22.93 -3.33 2.70
N GLN A 384 23.93 -4.04 3.20
CA GLN A 384 25.22 -4.28 2.54
C GLN A 384 25.20 -5.39 1.50
N ARG A 385 24.14 -6.21 1.41
CA ARG A 385 24.12 -7.36 0.49
C ARG A 385 24.14 -6.89 -0.97
N PRO A 386 24.86 -7.60 -1.85
CA PRO A 386 24.90 -7.27 -3.28
C PRO A 386 23.56 -7.48 -3.99
N THR A 387 22.60 -8.14 -3.33
CA THR A 387 21.23 -8.38 -3.81
C THR A 387 20.21 -7.38 -3.25
N THR A 388 20.62 -6.45 -2.39
CA THR A 388 19.73 -5.41 -1.84
C THR A 388 19.74 -4.19 -2.75
N ARG A 389 18.57 -3.60 -2.97
CA ARG A 389 18.40 -2.38 -3.77
C ARG A 389 17.65 -1.32 -3.00
N LEU A 390 17.99 -0.08 -3.29
CA LEU A 390 17.24 1.09 -2.87
C LEU A 390 15.94 1.17 -3.68
N LEU A 391 14.87 1.53 -3.00
CA LEU A 391 13.69 2.11 -3.58
C LEU A 391 13.44 3.45 -2.87
N ASN A 392 13.57 4.55 -3.61
CA ASN A 392 13.44 5.91 -3.12
C ASN A 392 12.10 6.51 -3.59
N THR A 393 11.22 6.83 -2.64
CA THR A 393 9.91 7.43 -2.89
C THR A 393 9.90 8.95 -2.74
N GLN A 394 11.02 9.57 -2.35
CA GLN A 394 11.09 11.01 -2.12
C GLN A 394 10.69 11.86 -3.34
N PRO A 395 11.12 11.55 -4.59
CA PRO A 395 10.70 12.35 -5.73
C PRO A 395 9.20 12.22 -6.03
N ALA A 396 8.62 11.04 -5.82
CA ALA A 396 7.17 10.83 -5.89
C ALA A 396 6.42 11.64 -4.82
N LEU A 397 6.92 11.69 -3.58
CA LEU A 397 6.34 12.49 -2.50
C LEU A 397 6.37 14.00 -2.81
N LEU A 398 7.48 14.50 -3.34
CA LEU A 398 7.60 15.89 -3.77
C LEU A 398 6.57 16.22 -4.86
N TYR A 399 6.37 15.31 -5.81
CA TYR A 399 5.36 15.46 -6.84
C TYR A 399 3.93 15.49 -6.25
N ILE A 400 3.61 14.62 -5.30
CA ILE A 400 2.34 14.64 -4.56
C ILE A 400 2.12 15.99 -3.86
N GLU A 401 3.15 16.56 -3.22
CA GLU A 401 3.03 17.86 -2.56
C GLU A 401 2.71 19.00 -3.54
N ASN A 402 3.31 18.97 -4.74
CA ASN A 402 2.99 19.91 -5.80
C ASN A 402 1.53 19.76 -6.28
N LEU A 403 1.04 18.52 -6.43
CA LEU A 403 -0.37 18.26 -6.74
C LEU A 403 -1.32 18.88 -5.69
N PHE A 404 -0.98 18.78 -4.40
CA PHE A 404 -1.78 19.42 -3.34
C PHE A 404 -1.75 20.95 -3.40
N ARG A 405 -0.62 21.54 -3.82
CA ARG A 405 -0.50 22.99 -3.99
C ARG A 405 -1.36 23.48 -5.14
N ASP A 406 -1.32 22.78 -6.27
CA ASP A 406 -2.10 23.10 -7.47
C ASP A 406 -3.60 22.84 -7.28
N ALA A 407 -3.97 21.84 -6.47
CA ALA A 407 -5.37 21.58 -6.15
C ALA A 407 -6.01 22.72 -5.35
N LYS A 408 -5.25 23.42 -4.49
CA LYS A 408 -5.75 24.57 -3.72
C LYS A 408 -6.14 25.76 -4.61
N SER A 409 -5.63 25.81 -5.85
CA SER A 409 -5.95 26.89 -6.80
C SER A 409 -7.06 26.53 -7.80
N ARG A 410 -7.59 25.30 -7.78
CA ARG A 410 -8.64 24.83 -8.72
C ARG A 410 -9.94 24.45 -8.01
N PRO A 411 -11.11 24.95 -8.45
CA PRO A 411 -12.40 24.55 -7.89
C PRO A 411 -12.97 23.31 -8.62
N HIS A 412 -12.43 22.10 -8.41
CA HIS A 412 -12.98 20.87 -9.02
C HIS A 412 -13.08 19.69 -8.03
N ALA A 413 -14.22 18.98 -8.07
CA ALA A 413 -14.56 17.88 -7.16
C ALA A 413 -13.96 16.50 -7.53
N SER A 414 -13.51 16.26 -8.76
CA SER A 414 -13.00 14.95 -9.21
C SER A 414 -11.70 14.55 -8.50
N MET A 415 -10.79 15.51 -8.30
CA MET A 415 -9.54 15.34 -7.58
C MET A 415 -9.74 15.12 -6.08
N ASP A 416 -10.88 15.50 -5.50
CA ASP A 416 -11.04 15.49 -4.04
C ASP A 416 -10.96 14.09 -3.43
N THR A 417 -11.44 13.07 -4.16
CA THR A 417 -11.37 11.68 -3.65
C THR A 417 -9.95 11.10 -3.76
N GLU A 418 -9.26 11.37 -4.87
CA GLU A 418 -7.86 10.93 -5.08
C GLU A 418 -6.91 11.66 -4.13
N LEU A 419 -7.09 12.97 -3.94
CA LEU A 419 -6.35 13.77 -2.97
C LEU A 419 -6.59 13.32 -1.53
N ARG A 420 -7.82 12.94 -1.16
CA ARG A 420 -8.10 12.33 0.15
C ARG A 420 -7.37 11.00 0.32
N LEU A 421 -7.34 10.16 -0.72
CA LEU A 421 -6.61 8.90 -0.71
C LEU A 421 -5.09 9.13 -0.60
N LEU A 422 -4.52 10.07 -1.36
CA LEU A 422 -3.11 10.45 -1.28
C LEU A 422 -2.73 10.98 0.11
N LYS A 423 -3.56 11.84 0.72
CA LYS A 423 -3.34 12.31 2.11
C LYS A 423 -3.22 11.16 3.09
N LYS A 424 -4.02 10.09 2.90
CA LYS A 424 -4.01 8.92 3.78
C LYS A 424 -2.72 8.10 3.65
N VAL A 425 -2.14 8.01 2.44
CA VAL A 425 -1.00 7.13 2.16
C VAL A 425 0.38 7.80 2.27
N ILE A 426 0.45 9.14 2.18
CA ILE A 426 1.72 9.91 2.34
C ILE A 426 2.54 9.48 3.57
N PRO A 427 1.98 9.34 4.78
CA PRO A 427 2.77 8.95 5.95
C PRO A 427 3.43 7.58 5.80
N GLN A 428 2.83 6.68 5.03
CA GLN A 428 3.39 5.36 4.76
C GLN A 428 4.54 5.46 3.75
N LEU A 429 4.33 6.16 2.64
CA LEU A 429 5.36 6.36 1.61
C LEU A 429 6.55 7.18 2.12
N ASN A 430 6.36 8.07 3.08
CA ASN A 430 7.43 8.85 3.72
C ASN A 430 8.01 8.16 4.97
N THR A 431 7.51 6.98 5.34
CA THR A 431 7.92 6.22 6.55
C THR A 431 7.77 6.99 7.87
N THR A 432 6.95 8.03 7.90
CA THR A 432 6.68 8.88 9.09
C THR A 432 5.48 8.38 9.90
N HIS A 433 4.85 7.29 9.48
CA HIS A 433 3.80 6.65 10.25
C HIS A 433 4.36 6.07 11.57
N GLU A 434 4.18 6.81 12.66
CA GLU A 434 4.52 6.40 14.01
C GLU A 434 3.26 6.06 14.82
N ARG A 435 3.38 5.05 15.68
CA ARG A 435 2.31 4.71 16.62
C ARG A 435 2.30 5.73 17.75
N ARG A 436 1.14 6.31 18.03
CA ARG A 436 0.96 7.27 19.14
C ARG A 436 0.99 6.62 20.52
N TYR A 437 0.62 5.35 20.62
CA TYR A 437 0.45 4.64 21.89
C TYR A 437 1.27 3.35 21.93
N HIS A 438 1.84 3.06 23.10
CA HIS A 438 2.50 1.79 23.40
C HIS A 438 1.48 0.65 23.47
N ARG A 439 1.86 -0.55 23.00
CA ARG A 439 1.00 -1.74 23.00
C ARG A 439 1.48 -2.73 24.04
N LEU A 440 0.55 -3.24 24.82
CA LEU A 440 0.75 -4.35 25.74
C LEU A 440 0.25 -5.62 25.07
N GLU A 441 1.08 -6.66 25.06
CA GLU A 441 0.66 -8.01 24.68
C GLU A 441 -0.49 -8.43 25.59
N SER A 442 -1.55 -8.98 25.00
CA SER A 442 -2.61 -9.61 25.77
C SER A 442 -2.13 -10.98 26.22
N GLY A 443 -2.50 -11.39 27.44
CA GLY A 443 -2.21 -12.75 27.91
C GLY A 443 -2.71 -13.80 26.91
N LYS A 444 -2.00 -14.93 26.80
CA LYS A 444 -2.17 -15.97 25.75
C LYS A 444 -3.59 -16.55 25.58
N HIS A 445 -4.51 -16.26 26.50
CA HIS A 445 -5.85 -16.83 26.54
C HIS A 445 -6.97 -15.79 26.71
N ARG A 446 -6.70 -14.50 26.46
CA ARG A 446 -7.76 -13.49 26.56
C ARG A 446 -8.69 -13.57 25.35
N THR A 447 -9.92 -14.00 25.59
CA THR A 447 -10.98 -14.11 24.58
C THR A 447 -12.06 -13.06 24.85
N VAL A 448 -12.55 -12.42 23.79
CA VAL A 448 -13.66 -11.46 23.85
C VAL A 448 -14.74 -11.84 22.84
N LYS A 449 -15.95 -11.36 23.09
CA LYS A 449 -17.09 -11.45 22.17
C LYS A 449 -17.18 -10.15 21.38
N MET A 450 -17.09 -10.21 20.06
CA MET A 450 -17.30 -9.05 19.19
C MET A 450 -18.64 -9.13 18.46
N VAL A 451 -19.39 -8.04 18.51
CA VAL A 451 -20.70 -7.85 17.87
C VAL A 451 -20.57 -6.77 16.80
N HIS A 452 -21.06 -7.04 15.60
CA HIS A 452 -20.95 -6.14 14.45
C HIS A 452 -22.25 -5.35 14.22
N GLY A 453 -22.11 -4.05 13.96
CA GLY A 453 -23.20 -3.14 13.59
C GLY A 453 -24.01 -2.61 14.78
N ILE A 454 -24.51 -1.38 14.64
CA ILE A 454 -25.20 -0.65 15.72
C ILE A 454 -26.42 -1.40 16.25
N ASN A 455 -27.20 -2.05 15.38
CA ASN A 455 -28.42 -2.76 15.77
C ASN A 455 -28.13 -3.92 16.73
N ALA A 456 -27.14 -4.75 16.42
CA ALA A 456 -26.78 -5.89 17.25
C ALA A 456 -26.09 -5.44 18.55
N ILE A 457 -25.26 -4.38 18.50
CA ILE A 457 -24.64 -3.78 19.69
C ILE A 457 -25.72 -3.22 20.63
N HIS A 458 -26.67 -2.46 20.09
CA HIS A 458 -27.79 -1.89 20.85
C HIS A 458 -28.63 -2.97 21.55
N GLN A 459 -28.98 -4.05 20.84
CA GLN A 459 -29.69 -5.20 21.42
C GLN A 459 -28.86 -5.90 22.51
N SER A 460 -27.56 -6.10 22.25
CA SER A 460 -26.64 -6.75 23.18
C SER A 460 -26.47 -5.96 24.48
N LEU A 461 -26.41 -4.63 24.40
CA LEU A 461 -26.38 -3.75 25.58
C LEU A 461 -27.67 -3.79 26.41
N ARG A 462 -28.81 -4.16 25.80
CA ARG A 462 -30.10 -4.31 26.49
C ARG A 462 -30.33 -5.69 27.12
N GLY A 463 -29.37 -6.61 27.00
CA GLY A 463 -29.31 -7.82 27.83
C GLY A 463 -29.23 -9.15 27.09
N SER A 464 -29.49 -9.20 25.77
CA SER A 464 -29.31 -10.43 25.00
C SER A 464 -28.18 -10.27 24.00
N LEU A 465 -27.04 -10.90 24.26
CA LEU A 465 -25.89 -10.88 23.36
C LEU A 465 -26.24 -11.58 22.04
N THR A 466 -26.41 -10.81 20.97
CA THR A 466 -26.80 -11.31 19.64
C THR A 466 -25.65 -11.23 18.65
N ASN A 467 -25.55 -12.20 17.74
CA ASN A 467 -24.56 -12.24 16.65
C ASN A 467 -23.10 -12.05 17.11
N ALA A 468 -22.79 -12.45 18.35
CA ALA A 468 -21.46 -12.30 18.92
C ALA A 468 -20.51 -13.42 18.48
N LEU A 469 -19.34 -13.03 18.00
CA LEU A 469 -18.29 -13.94 17.54
C LEU A 469 -17.13 -13.94 18.54
N ASP A 470 -16.51 -15.09 18.76
CA ASP A 470 -15.31 -15.21 19.61
C ASP A 470 -14.04 -14.76 18.91
N TRP A 471 -13.23 -13.97 19.62
CA TRP A 471 -11.94 -13.47 19.16
C TRP A 471 -10.89 -13.55 20.25
N HIS A 472 -9.66 -13.87 19.86
CA HIS A 472 -8.49 -13.85 20.74
C HIS A 472 -7.80 -12.49 20.66
N MET A 473 -7.60 -11.84 21.80
CA MET A 473 -6.86 -10.57 21.84
C MET A 473 -5.36 -10.85 21.74
N ALA A 474 -4.71 -10.21 20.78
CA ALA A 474 -3.26 -10.29 20.60
C ALA A 474 -2.55 -9.18 21.39
N ASN A 475 -2.97 -7.92 21.24
CA ASN A 475 -2.42 -6.78 21.99
C ASN A 475 -3.44 -5.65 22.13
N GLN A 476 -3.18 -4.72 23.04
CA GLN A 476 -4.00 -3.53 23.27
C GLN A 476 -3.15 -2.30 23.62
N SER A 477 -3.67 -1.12 23.34
CA SER A 477 -3.19 0.17 23.83
C SER A 477 -4.35 0.99 24.37
N SER A 478 -4.10 2.22 24.82
CA SER A 478 -5.17 3.15 25.20
C SER A 478 -6.11 3.50 24.03
N GLY A 479 -5.60 3.50 22.80
CA GLY A 479 -6.37 3.90 21.61
C GLY A 479 -6.85 2.76 20.72
N GLY A 480 -6.53 1.50 21.02
CA GLY A 480 -6.84 0.42 20.09
C GLY A 480 -6.54 -0.98 20.58
N MET A 481 -6.99 -1.97 19.80
CA MET A 481 -6.82 -3.40 20.09
C MET A 481 -6.46 -4.17 18.81
N MET A 482 -5.78 -5.30 18.96
CA MET A 482 -5.57 -6.27 17.88
C MET A 482 -6.25 -7.58 18.28
N ALA A 483 -7.07 -8.11 17.38
CA ALA A 483 -7.83 -9.32 17.59
C ALA A 483 -7.57 -10.34 16.47
N LYS A 484 -7.64 -11.62 16.82
CA LYS A 484 -7.40 -12.75 15.93
C LYS A 484 -8.53 -13.76 16.01
N ARG A 485 -8.85 -14.42 14.90
CA ARG A 485 -9.79 -15.52 14.84
C ARG A 485 -9.31 -16.55 13.82
N ALA A 486 -9.20 -17.81 14.24
CA ALA A 486 -8.75 -18.92 13.40
C ALA A 486 -9.83 -19.37 12.40
N THR A 487 -10.24 -18.46 11.51
CA THR A 487 -11.18 -18.72 10.43
C THR A 487 -11.02 -17.68 9.33
N GLU A 488 -11.16 -18.11 8.08
CA GLU A 488 -11.24 -17.23 6.91
C GLU A 488 -12.69 -16.77 6.63
N SER A 489 -13.64 -17.18 7.47
CA SER A 489 -15.09 -16.90 7.29
C SER A 489 -15.51 -15.49 7.73
N CYS A 490 -14.55 -14.60 8.01
CA CYS A 490 -14.78 -13.20 8.35
C CYS A 490 -14.79 -12.28 7.12
N TYR A 491 -15.13 -12.82 5.94
CA TYR A 491 -15.11 -12.10 4.67
C TYR A 491 -16.16 -10.98 4.54
N HIS A 492 -17.16 -10.94 5.42
CA HIS A 492 -18.15 -9.88 5.47
C HIS A 492 -17.61 -8.59 6.13
N LEU A 493 -16.48 -8.67 6.84
CA LEU A 493 -15.88 -7.51 7.50
C LEU A 493 -15.25 -6.55 6.49
N ASN A 494 -15.41 -5.25 6.74
CA ASN A 494 -14.79 -4.17 5.99
C ASN A 494 -14.08 -3.18 6.91
N ILE A 495 -13.27 -2.33 6.28
CA ILE A 495 -12.65 -1.20 6.96
C ILE A 495 -13.69 -0.12 7.24
N GLY A 496 -13.72 0.36 8.49
CA GLY A 496 -14.72 1.29 8.98
C GLY A 496 -15.86 0.63 9.74
N ASP A 497 -15.97 -0.70 9.68
CA ASP A 497 -17.03 -1.46 10.35
C ASP A 497 -17.09 -1.16 11.85
N PHE A 498 -18.31 -0.99 12.36
CA PHE A 498 -18.56 -0.68 13.76
C PHE A 498 -18.73 -1.94 14.59
N VAL A 499 -17.98 -2.06 15.69
CA VAL A 499 -18.00 -3.24 16.54
C VAL A 499 -18.12 -2.88 18.03
N GLY A 500 -18.92 -3.68 18.74
CA GLY A 500 -18.97 -3.71 20.20
C GLY A 500 -18.16 -4.88 20.71
N ILE A 501 -17.33 -4.62 21.72
CA ILE A 501 -16.46 -5.61 22.36
C ILE A 501 -17.00 -5.88 23.76
N PHE A 502 -17.44 -7.11 23.96
CA PHE A 502 -18.04 -7.61 25.20
C PHE A 502 -17.07 -8.60 25.84
N GLU A 503 -16.76 -8.36 27.10
CA GLU A 503 -15.90 -9.21 27.92
C GLU A 503 -16.57 -9.35 29.29
N GLN A 504 -16.51 -10.55 29.86
CA GLN A 504 -17.18 -10.84 31.13
C GLN A 504 -16.66 -9.89 32.22
N ASP A 505 -17.58 -9.33 33.01
CA ASP A 505 -17.31 -8.43 34.14
C ASP A 505 -16.58 -7.11 33.79
N LEU A 506 -16.45 -6.78 32.50
CA LEU A 506 -15.87 -5.52 32.04
C LEU A 506 -16.88 -4.65 31.30
N ALA A 507 -16.66 -3.33 31.35
CA ALA A 507 -17.47 -2.39 30.59
C ALA A 507 -17.32 -2.65 29.08
N VAL A 508 -18.44 -2.60 28.36
CA VAL A 508 -18.48 -2.74 26.90
C VAL A 508 -17.67 -1.63 26.26
N LYS A 509 -16.82 -1.99 25.32
CA LYS A 509 -16.05 -1.04 24.52
C LYS A 509 -16.62 -0.96 23.11
N LEU A 510 -16.53 0.21 22.52
CA LEU A 510 -16.86 0.42 21.12
C LEU A 510 -15.58 0.60 20.31
N ALA A 511 -15.60 0.16 19.06
CA ALA A 511 -14.47 0.28 18.17
C ALA A 511 -14.90 0.35 16.71
N SER A 512 -13.99 0.82 15.87
CA SER A 512 -14.06 0.65 14.42
C SER A 512 -12.87 -0.14 13.90
N ILE A 513 -13.10 -0.99 12.90
CA ILE A 513 -12.02 -1.73 12.23
C ILE A 513 -11.20 -0.75 11.38
N ARG A 514 -9.89 -0.66 11.65
CA ARG A 514 -8.96 0.24 10.95
C ARG A 514 -8.07 -0.47 9.94
N TRP A 515 -7.75 -1.74 10.18
CA TRP A 515 -7.07 -2.62 9.24
C TRP A 515 -7.50 -4.05 9.47
N LEU A 516 -7.53 -4.86 8.41
CA LEU A 516 -7.74 -6.30 8.54
C LEU A 516 -6.99 -7.07 7.46
N TYR A 517 -6.56 -8.28 7.80
CA TYR A 517 -6.07 -9.23 6.83
C TYR A 517 -6.36 -10.68 7.27
N VAL A 518 -6.42 -11.56 6.29
CA VAL A 518 -6.44 -13.02 6.44
C VAL A 518 -5.06 -13.50 6.02
N ASP A 519 -4.40 -14.23 6.90
CA ASP A 519 -3.10 -14.81 6.59
C ASP A 519 -3.19 -16.07 5.73
N MET A 520 -2.05 -16.70 5.49
CA MET A 520 -1.96 -17.89 4.65
C MET A 520 -2.56 -19.14 5.32
N ASP A 521 -2.63 -19.16 6.66
CA ASP A 521 -3.22 -20.25 7.44
C ASP A 521 -4.74 -20.08 7.59
N GLY A 522 -5.29 -18.99 7.05
CA GLY A 522 -6.70 -18.66 7.14
C GLY A 522 -7.08 -18.02 8.47
N GLU A 523 -6.13 -17.53 9.27
CA GLU A 523 -6.42 -16.73 10.46
C GLU A 523 -6.77 -15.30 10.02
N THR A 524 -7.95 -14.82 10.45
CA THR A 524 -8.32 -13.41 10.29
C THR A 524 -7.76 -12.61 11.45
N VAL A 525 -7.07 -11.52 11.13
CA VAL A 525 -6.50 -10.57 12.06
C VAL A 525 -7.08 -9.19 11.80
N VAL A 526 -7.56 -8.52 12.85
CA VAL A 526 -8.11 -7.16 12.77
C VAL A 526 -7.40 -6.22 13.73
N GLY A 527 -7.25 -4.97 13.31
CA GLY A 527 -6.90 -3.86 14.16
C GLY A 527 -8.08 -2.95 14.39
N LEU A 528 -8.32 -2.64 15.65
CA LEU A 528 -9.44 -1.86 16.13
C LEU A 528 -8.94 -0.54 16.69
N GLU A 529 -9.62 0.55 16.35
CA GLU A 529 -9.50 1.84 17.03
C GLU A 529 -10.68 1.98 18.00
N LEU A 530 -10.37 2.23 19.26
CA LEU A 530 -11.38 2.37 20.31
C LEU A 530 -12.08 3.72 20.18
N ILE A 531 -13.40 3.72 20.41
CA ILE A 531 -14.20 4.93 20.57
C ILE A 531 -14.39 5.14 22.07
N ASP A 532 -13.98 6.31 22.55
CA ASP A 532 -14.02 6.66 23.96
C ASP A 532 -15.46 6.86 24.45
N GLY A 533 -15.74 6.41 25.68
CA GLY A 533 -17.02 6.57 26.34
C GLY A 533 -17.74 5.25 26.62
N LYS A 534 -18.61 5.26 27.63
CA LYS A 534 -19.45 4.10 27.98
C LYS A 534 -20.77 4.18 27.19
N PRO A 535 -21.10 3.18 26.36
CA PRO A 535 -22.29 3.25 25.53
C PRO A 535 -23.58 3.04 26.33
N VAL A 536 -24.55 3.94 26.11
CA VAL A 536 -25.91 3.83 26.64
C VAL A 536 -26.88 3.62 25.46
N PRO A 537 -27.58 2.48 25.38
CA PRO A 537 -28.47 2.18 24.26
C PRO A 537 -29.80 2.94 24.37
N VAL A 538 -30.09 3.77 23.37
CA VAL A 538 -31.33 4.57 23.30
C VAL A 538 -31.99 4.39 21.94
N PHE A 539 -33.26 4.78 21.84
CA PHE A 539 -33.89 5.02 20.55
C PHE A 539 -33.95 6.51 20.26
N CYS A 540 -33.77 6.88 19.00
CA CYS A 540 -33.98 8.24 18.53
C CYS A 540 -34.94 8.28 17.33
N THR A 541 -35.70 9.37 17.23
CA THR A 541 -36.59 9.65 16.11
C THR A 541 -36.34 11.08 15.63
N PRO A 542 -36.02 11.29 14.34
CA PRO A 542 -35.98 12.62 13.75
C PRO A 542 -37.30 13.38 13.90
N ASP A 543 -37.22 14.68 14.17
CA ASP A 543 -38.41 15.53 14.24
C ASP A 543 -39.19 15.48 12.90
N GLY A 544 -40.47 15.13 12.98
CA GLY A 544 -41.36 14.98 11.81
C GLY A 544 -41.40 13.57 11.22
N GLU A 545 -40.60 12.64 11.74
CA GLU A 545 -40.61 11.24 11.35
C GLU A 545 -41.25 10.38 12.46
N ALA A 546 -41.75 9.20 12.11
CA ALA A 546 -42.35 8.25 13.05
C ALA A 546 -41.45 7.04 13.35
N GLU A 547 -40.43 6.82 12.53
CA GLU A 547 -39.54 5.67 12.65
C GLU A 547 -38.60 5.82 13.85
N LEU A 548 -38.42 4.73 14.59
CA LEU A 548 -37.54 4.64 15.76
C LEU A 548 -36.23 3.99 15.32
N HIS A 549 -35.14 4.70 15.49
CA HIS A 549 -33.81 4.23 15.12
C HIS A 549 -33.00 3.93 16.38
N PRO A 550 -32.28 2.80 16.45
CA PRO A 550 -31.37 2.54 17.55
C PRO A 550 -30.17 3.49 17.48
N ALA A 551 -29.78 3.99 18.64
CA ALA A 551 -28.64 4.89 18.81
C ALA A 551 -27.89 4.56 20.10
N LEU A 552 -26.63 4.99 20.18
CA LEU A 552 -25.82 4.87 21.38
C LEU A 552 -25.41 6.27 21.83
N ILE A 553 -25.75 6.65 23.06
CA ILE A 553 -25.19 7.86 23.67
C ILE A 553 -23.88 7.49 24.37
N LEU A 554 -22.87 8.33 24.19
CA LEU A 554 -21.61 8.30 24.91
C LEU A 554 -21.59 9.51 25.85
N PRO A 555 -21.97 9.33 27.13
CA PRO A 555 -21.93 10.40 28.11
C PRO A 555 -20.49 10.87 28.29
N ASN A 556 -20.32 12.19 28.46
CA ASN A 556 -19.04 12.74 28.87
C ASN A 556 -19.01 12.84 30.40
N ASP A 557 -17.93 12.38 31.02
CA ASP A 557 -17.71 12.53 32.46
C ASP A 557 -17.48 14.00 32.86
N LYS A 558 -17.17 14.88 31.88
CA LYS A 558 -16.99 16.32 32.08
C LYS A 558 -18.21 17.11 31.57
N PRO A 559 -18.95 17.82 32.44
CA PRO A 559 -20.16 18.57 32.05
C PRO A 559 -19.94 19.70 31.02
N GLN A 560 -18.70 20.15 30.82
CA GLN A 560 -18.37 21.28 29.94
C GLN A 560 -18.16 20.87 28.48
N GLU A 561 -17.97 19.59 28.22
CA GLU A 561 -17.76 19.06 26.88
C GLU A 561 -19.08 18.45 26.36
N PRO A 562 -19.43 18.64 25.08
CA PRO A 562 -20.67 18.11 24.53
C PRO A 562 -20.68 16.56 24.58
N ALA A 563 -21.81 15.98 24.94
CA ALA A 563 -22.03 14.54 24.81
C ALA A 563 -22.08 14.17 23.32
N SER A 564 -21.78 12.91 23.01
CA SER A 564 -21.80 12.41 21.64
C SER A 564 -22.76 11.25 21.48
N MET A 565 -23.26 11.10 20.25
CA MET A 565 -24.20 10.06 19.87
C MET A 565 -23.66 9.33 18.64
N ILE A 566 -23.83 8.01 18.63
CA ILE A 566 -23.62 7.14 17.49
C ILE A 566 -24.96 6.70 16.94
N THR A 567 -25.13 6.81 15.63
CA THR A 567 -26.33 6.36 14.92
C THR A 567 -25.94 5.59 13.65
N GLU A 568 -26.92 4.96 13.00
CA GLU A 568 -26.76 4.58 11.60
C GLU A 568 -26.62 5.82 10.69
N LYS A 569 -26.21 5.57 9.44
CA LYS A 569 -26.01 6.59 8.40
C LYS A 569 -27.29 7.34 8.05
N GLY A 570 -27.18 8.66 7.90
CA GLY A 570 -28.24 9.51 7.37
C GLY A 570 -29.13 10.16 8.45
N LEU A 571 -28.83 9.89 9.72
CA LEU A 571 -29.52 10.53 10.84
C LEU A 571 -28.87 11.85 11.24
N TYR A 572 -27.60 12.08 10.93
CA TYR A 572 -26.97 13.37 11.17
C TYR A 572 -27.28 14.39 10.07
N SER A 573 -27.69 15.59 10.49
CA SER A 573 -27.47 16.83 9.73
C SER A 573 -27.25 17.99 10.71
N PRO A 574 -26.52 19.06 10.32
CA PRO A 574 -26.28 20.18 11.23
C PRO A 574 -27.60 20.76 11.76
N LYS A 575 -27.71 20.91 13.08
CA LYS A 575 -28.90 21.39 13.80
C LYS A 575 -30.13 20.49 13.70
N ARG A 576 -30.00 19.23 13.22
CA ARG A 576 -31.13 18.29 13.23
C ARG A 576 -31.57 18.05 14.67
N ARG A 577 -32.88 18.02 14.86
CA ARG A 577 -33.52 17.70 16.13
C ARG A 577 -33.87 16.22 16.14
N LEU A 578 -33.48 15.53 17.22
CA LEU A 578 -33.79 14.13 17.45
C LEU A 578 -34.50 14.02 18.80
N ARG A 579 -35.65 13.38 18.83
CA ARG A 579 -36.30 12.97 20.08
C ARG A 579 -35.66 11.67 20.52
N VAL A 580 -35.10 11.67 21.73
CA VAL A 580 -34.44 10.50 22.33
C VAL A 580 -35.37 9.89 23.36
N LYS A 581 -35.45 8.56 23.35
CA LYS A 581 -36.16 7.76 24.34
C LYS A 581 -35.21 6.71 24.91
N ASP A 582 -34.90 6.85 26.19
CA ASP A 582 -34.25 5.84 27.01
C ASP A 582 -35.29 5.15 27.92
N ASP A 583 -34.88 4.62 29.08
CA ASP A 583 -35.78 4.03 30.08
C ASP A 583 -36.57 5.10 30.89
N GLY A 584 -36.27 6.38 30.70
CA GLY A 584 -36.93 7.52 31.34
C GLY A 584 -37.82 8.33 30.41
N GLU A 585 -38.06 9.59 30.79
CA GLU A 585 -38.87 10.53 30.00
C GLU A 585 -38.14 10.96 28.73
N PRO A 586 -38.83 11.00 27.57
CA PRO A 586 -38.20 11.38 26.32
C PRO A 586 -37.77 12.85 26.34
N TYR A 587 -36.59 13.12 25.79
CA TYR A 587 -36.03 14.47 25.68
C TYR A 587 -35.59 14.76 24.24
N VAL A 588 -35.34 16.03 23.94
CA VAL A 588 -34.93 16.46 22.60
C VAL A 588 -33.46 16.86 22.62
N ILE A 589 -32.71 16.35 21.65
CA ILE A 589 -31.33 16.77 21.40
C ILE A 589 -31.23 17.51 20.06
N VAL A 590 -30.17 18.31 19.93
CA VAL A 590 -29.83 19.01 18.69
C VAL A 590 -28.41 18.62 18.28
N ALA A 591 -28.28 18.04 17.08
CA ALA A 591 -26.99 17.67 16.51
C ALA A 591 -26.16 18.94 16.19
N SER A 592 -24.90 18.96 16.62
CA SER A 592 -24.03 20.14 16.47
C SER A 592 -22.92 19.93 15.44
N GLY A 593 -22.06 18.93 15.63
CA GLY A 593 -20.91 18.69 14.75
C GLY A 593 -20.58 17.21 14.60
N MET A 594 -20.38 16.78 13.35
CA MET A 594 -19.89 15.43 13.02
C MET A 594 -18.45 15.26 13.48
N ILE A 595 -18.20 14.18 14.23
CA ILE A 595 -16.88 13.77 14.69
C ILE A 595 -16.30 12.76 13.70
N ASP A 596 -17.08 11.72 13.36
CA ASP A 596 -16.66 10.65 12.44
C ASP A 596 -17.86 10.11 11.65
N SER A 597 -17.59 9.56 10.48
CA SER A 597 -18.61 8.96 9.61
C SER A 597 -17.99 7.89 8.72
N THR A 598 -18.44 6.66 8.90
CA THR A 598 -18.05 5.48 8.10
C THR A 598 -19.26 4.95 7.35
N LEU A 599 -19.16 3.91 6.53
CA LEU A 599 -20.37 3.34 5.90
C LEU A 599 -21.38 2.76 6.91
N ASP A 600 -20.93 2.43 8.12
CA ASP A 600 -21.73 1.74 9.14
C ASP A 600 -22.35 2.67 10.20
N TYR A 601 -21.70 3.80 10.49
CA TYR A 601 -22.17 4.70 11.55
C TYR A 601 -21.82 6.18 11.32
N GLU A 602 -22.53 7.04 12.04
CA GLU A 602 -22.20 8.45 12.24
C GLU A 602 -22.00 8.70 13.73
N LEU A 603 -20.88 9.35 14.09
CA LEU A 603 -20.60 9.81 15.44
C LEU A 603 -20.60 11.34 15.43
N PHE A 604 -21.42 11.95 16.27
CA PHE A 604 -21.56 13.40 16.32
C PHE A 604 -21.84 13.93 17.72
N ASN A 605 -21.47 15.17 17.95
CA ASN A 605 -21.79 15.91 19.16
C ASN A 605 -23.24 16.39 19.14
N PHE A 606 -23.86 16.47 20.32
CA PHE A 606 -25.18 17.05 20.48
C PHE A 606 -25.29 17.89 21.75
N THR A 607 -26.36 18.70 21.83
CA THR A 607 -26.78 19.38 23.06
C THR A 607 -28.21 18.99 23.43
N VAL A 608 -28.47 18.85 24.73
CA VAL A 608 -29.82 18.58 25.24
C VAL A 608 -30.61 19.89 25.29
N ARG A 609 -31.81 19.88 24.74
CA ARG A 609 -32.78 20.96 24.97
C ARG A 609 -33.65 20.57 26.15
N HIS A 610 -33.42 21.22 27.29
CA HIS A 610 -34.42 21.26 28.35
C HIS A 610 -35.58 22.13 27.85
N GLY A 611 -36.81 21.61 27.93
CA GLY A 611 -38.00 22.30 27.45
C GLY A 611 -38.14 23.68 28.10
N SER A 612 -38.42 24.67 27.25
CA SER A 612 -39.05 25.95 27.62
C SER A 612 -40.56 25.82 27.53
#